data_AF-A0A1V1PCQ6-F1
#
_entry.id   AF-A0A1V1PCQ6-F1
#
_cell.length_a   1.000
_cell.length_b   1.000
_cell.length_c   1.000
_cell.angle_alpha   90.00
_cell.angle_beta   90.00
_cell.angle_gamma   90.00
#
_symmetry.space_group_name_H-M   'P 1'
#
loop_
_entity.id
_entity.type
_entity.pdbx_description
1 polymer ?
#
loop_
_entity_poly.entity_id
_entity_poly.type
_entity_poly.pdbx_seq_one_letter_code
_entity_poly.pdbx_strand_id
1 'polypeptide(L)'
;MEFNKLTLRSKILIGGLSPLIFLLFTGVMSIMSIDSIVETNSRVIFTHEIIQHINDAMKAVVDMETGMRGFLLSGKDQFLEPYKNGKK
;
A
#
# COMPACT_ATOMS: atom_id res chain seq x y z
N MET A 1 -46.03 12.68 8.22
CA MET A 1 -46.27 14.11 7.97
C MET A 1 -46.74 14.27 6.53
N GLU A 2 -48.03 14.54 6.32
CA GLU A 2 -48.67 15.14 5.14
C GLU A 2 -48.37 14.61 3.71
N PHE A 3 -48.44 13.30 3.45
CA PHE A 3 -48.46 12.77 2.05
C PHE A 3 -49.78 13.01 1.29
N ASN A 4 -50.79 13.61 1.94
CA ASN A 4 -52.16 13.72 1.43
C ASN A 4 -52.49 15.04 0.71
N LYS A 5 -51.50 15.92 0.51
CA LYS A 5 -51.68 17.22 -0.19
C LYS A 5 -51.02 17.28 -1.57
N LEU A 6 -50.46 16.17 -2.06
CA LEU A 6 -49.80 16.08 -3.37
C LEU A 6 -50.74 15.38 -4.38
N THR A 7 -50.96 16.01 -5.53
CA THR A 7 -51.72 15.43 -6.64
C THR A 7 -51.11 14.08 -7.06
N LEU A 8 -51.95 13.13 -7.48
CA LEU A 8 -51.56 11.74 -7.80
C LEU A 8 -50.32 11.65 -8.73
N ARG A 9 -50.18 12.64 -9.62
CA ARG A 9 -49.04 12.80 -10.54
C ARG A 9 -47.71 12.98 -9.80
N SER A 10 -47.66 13.84 -8.78
CA SER A 10 -46.44 14.08 -7.99
C SER A 10 -46.04 12.85 -7.17
N LYS A 11 -47.00 12.04 -6.71
CA LYS A 11 -46.72 10.80 -5.96
C LYS A 11 -46.06 9.73 -6.83
N ILE A 12 -46.51 9.59 -8.08
CA ILE A 12 -45.91 8.68 -9.07
C ILE A 12 -44.53 9.18 -9.51
N LEU A 13 -44.37 10.49 -9.72
CA LEU A 13 -43.09 11.10 -10.08
C LEU A 13 -42.03 10.93 -8.98
N ILE A 14 -42.37 11.17 -7.72
CA ILE A 14 -41.44 10.98 -6.58
C ILE A 14 -41.07 9.50 -6.43
N GLY A 15 -42.03 8.59 -6.60
CA GLY A 15 -41.77 7.14 -6.57
C GLY A 15 -40.84 6.67 -7.69
N GLY A 16 -40.97 7.23 -8.90
CA GLY A 16 -40.13 6.89 -10.05
C GLY A 16 -38.75 7.56 -10.06
N LEU A 17 -38.63 8.78 -9.51
CA LEU A 17 -37.36 9.53 -9.46
C LEU A 17 -36.46 9.14 -8.28
N SER A 18 -37.05 8.65 -7.19
CA SER A 18 -36.32 8.25 -5.98
C SER A 18 -35.20 7.21 -6.25
N PRO A 19 -35.43 6.11 -6.99
CA PRO A 19 -34.37 5.14 -7.29
C PRO A 19 -33.23 5.72 -8.12
N LEU A 20 -33.53 6.65 -9.04
CA LEU A 20 -32.52 7.27 -9.89
C LEU A 20 -31.58 8.17 -9.07
N ILE A 21 -32.12 8.94 -8.14
CA ILE A 21 -31.33 9.77 -7.22
C ILE A 21 -30.46 8.87 -6.34
N PHE A 22 -31.01 7.77 -5.84
CA PHE A 22 -30.27 6.82 -5.02
C PHE A 22 -29.11 6.16 -5.78
N LEU A 23 -29.31 5.83 -7.06
CA LEU A 23 -28.28 5.26 -7.92
C LEU A 23 -27.15 6.27 -8.20
N LEU A 24 -27.49 7.53 -8.46
CA LEU A 24 -26.47 8.58 -8.61
C LEU A 24 -25.68 8.78 -7.31
N PHE A 25 -26.35 8.75 -6.16
CA PHE A 25 -25.72 8.87 -4.86
C PHE A 25 -24.72 7.74 -4.59
N THR A 26 -25.10 6.48 -4.83
CA THR A 26 -24.19 5.33 -4.65
C THR A 26 -23.05 5.35 -5.67
N GLY A 27 -23.30 5.83 -6.90
CA GLY A 27 -22.26 6.02 -7.91
C GLY A 27 -21.20 7.03 -7.49
N VAL A 28 -21.60 8.19 -6.96
CA VAL A 28 -20.66 9.20 -6.42
C VAL A 28 -19.88 8.64 -5.23
N MET A 29 -20.56 7.96 -4.29
CA MET A 29 -19.90 7.30 -3.16
C MET A 29 -18.88 6.24 -3.62
N SER A 30 -19.17 5.52 -4.70
CA SER A 30 -18.26 4.53 -5.27
C SER A 30 -16.97 5.17 -5.80
N ILE A 31 -17.06 6.33 -6.45
CA ILE A 31 -15.89 7.05 -6.98
C ILE A 31 -14.99 7.53 -5.83
N MET A 32 -15.57 8.10 -4.77
CA MET A 32 -14.80 8.53 -3.59
C MET A 32 -14.14 7.34 -2.84
N SER A 33 -14.81 6.18 -2.83
CA SER A 33 -14.27 4.95 -2.24
C SER A 33 -13.05 4.42 -3.01
N ILE A 34 -13.06 4.55 -4.34
CA ILE A 34 -11.95 4.12 -5.21
C ILE A 34 -10.66 4.86 -4.85
N ASP A 35 -10.71 6.16 -4.59
CA ASP A 35 -9.53 6.94 -4.21
C ASP A 35 -8.89 6.44 -2.90
N SER A 36 -9.73 6.05 -1.93
CA SER A 36 -9.28 5.49 -0.64
C SER A 36 -8.63 4.11 -0.79
N ILE A 37 -9.10 3.32 -1.76
CA ILE A 37 -8.54 1.99 -2.07
C ILE A 37 -7.19 2.11 -2.79
N VAL A 38 -7.03 3.09 -3.67
CA VAL A 38 -5.78 3.35 -4.38
C VAL A 38 -4.69 3.84 -3.41
N GLU A 39 -5.04 4.71 -2.47
CA GLU A 39 -4.09 5.21 -1.47
C GLU A 39 -3.60 4.10 -0.51
N THR A 40 -4.49 3.16 -0.15
CA THR A 40 -4.14 2.03 0.73
C THR A 40 -3.18 1.05 0.05
N ASN A 41 -3.37 0.79 -1.25
CA ASN A 41 -2.46 -0.07 -2.01
C ASN A 41 -1.05 0.53 -2.16
N SER A 42 -0.94 1.86 -2.29
CA SER A 42 0.36 2.52 -2.43
C SER A 42 1.25 2.38 -1.18
N ARG A 43 0.66 2.25 0.02
CA ARG A 43 1.44 2.08 1.27
C ARG A 43 2.02 0.67 1.43
N VAL A 44 1.35 -0.33 0.87
CA VAL A 44 1.82 -1.73 0.91
C VAL A 44 3.01 -1.93 -0.04
N ILE A 45 2.95 -1.35 -1.24
CA ILE A 45 4.04 -1.42 -2.23
C ILE A 45 5.32 -0.79 -1.66
N PHE A 46 5.21 0.40 -1.07
CA PHE A 46 6.34 1.10 -0.44
C PHE A 46 7.00 0.31 0.70
N THR A 47 6.18 -0.37 1.51
CA THR A 47 6.69 -1.17 2.63
C THR A 47 7.48 -2.39 2.14
N HIS A 48 7.04 -3.03 1.05
CA HIS A 48 7.72 -4.22 0.52
C HIS A 48 9.09 -3.87 -0.08
N GLU A 49 9.19 -2.77 -0.82
CA GLU A 49 10.47 -2.32 -1.40
C GLU A 49 11.48 -1.94 -0.30
N ILE A 50 11.05 -1.21 0.73
CA ILE A 50 11.94 -0.85 1.85
C ILE A 50 12.43 -2.08 2.61
N ILE A 51 11.56 -3.07 2.87
CA ILE A 51 11.96 -4.30 3.58
C ILE A 51 13.01 -5.08 2.77
N GLN A 52 12.87 -5.14 1.44
CA GLN A 52 13.87 -5.81 0.60
C GLN A 52 15.23 -5.10 0.68
N HIS A 53 15.26 -3.78 0.54
CA HIS A 53 16.50 -3.00 0.65
C HIS A 53 17.17 -3.14 2.03
N ILE A 54 16.39 -3.16 3.12
CA ILE A 54 16.92 -3.36 4.47
C ILE A 54 17.53 -4.77 4.62
N ASN A 55 16.86 -5.80 4.09
CA ASN A 55 17.37 -7.17 4.17
C ASN A 55 18.69 -7.34 3.40
N ASP A 56 18.81 -6.73 2.24
CA ASP A 56 20.04 -6.81 1.45
C ASP A 56 21.19 -6.05 2.13
N ALA A 57 20.92 -4.88 2.69
CA ALA A 57 21.90 -4.14 3.48
C ALA A 57 22.35 -4.93 4.73
N MET A 58 21.41 -5.60 5.42
CA MET A 58 21.73 -6.42 6.59
C MET A 58 22.59 -7.63 6.23
N LYS A 59 22.30 -8.30 5.11
CA LYS A 59 23.14 -9.40 4.60
C LYS A 59 24.55 -8.93 4.31
N ALA A 60 24.71 -7.79 3.63
CA ALA A 60 26.02 -7.22 3.36
C ALA A 60 26.81 -6.98 4.65
N VAL A 61 26.18 -6.41 5.68
CA VAL A 61 26.83 -6.18 6.99
C VAL A 61 27.25 -7.49 7.66
N VAL A 62 26.39 -8.52 7.64
CA VAL A 62 26.70 -9.83 8.21
C VAL A 62 27.86 -10.51 7.47
N ASP A 63 27.90 -10.40 6.14
CA ASP A 63 28.99 -10.92 5.32
C ASP A 63 30.30 -10.19 5.62
N MET A 64 30.25 -8.86 5.78
CA MET A 64 31.40 -8.05 6.18
C MET A 64 31.94 -8.47 7.56
N GLU A 65 31.06 -8.68 8.54
CA GLU A 65 31.44 -9.15 9.87
C GLU A 65 32.04 -10.56 9.83
N THR A 66 31.42 -11.46 9.08
CA THR A 66 31.90 -12.84 8.92
C THR A 66 33.27 -12.88 8.26
N GLY A 67 33.48 -12.06 7.22
CA GLY A 67 34.78 -11.91 6.57
C GLY A 67 35.84 -11.34 7.49
N MET A 68 35.52 -10.29 8.25
CA MET A 68 36.43 -9.71 9.23
C MET A 68 36.83 -10.73 10.32
N ARG A 69 35.85 -11.46 10.87
CA ARG A 69 36.11 -12.53 11.85
C ARG A 69 36.96 -13.65 11.25
N GLY A 70 36.70 -14.06 10.01
CA GLY A 70 37.49 -15.06 9.29
C GLY A 70 38.95 -14.63 9.10
N PHE A 71 39.18 -13.35 8.80
CA PHE A 71 40.54 -12.79 8.73
C PHE A 71 41.22 -12.79 10.10
N LEU A 72 40.54 -12.33 11.15
CA LEU A 72 41.11 -12.28 12.51
C LEU A 72 41.48 -13.68 13.04
N LEU A 73 40.71 -14.71 12.69
CA LEU A 73 40.95 -16.09 13.14
C LEU A 73 42.03 -16.83 12.33
N SER A 74 42.21 -16.50 11.05
CA SER A 74 43.09 -17.26 10.15
C SER A 74 44.31 -16.48 9.65
N GLY A 75 44.32 -15.15 9.77
CA GLY A 75 45.31 -14.24 9.21
C GLY A 75 45.32 -14.17 7.67
N LYS A 76 44.36 -14.80 6.97
CA LYS A 76 44.35 -14.86 5.51
C LYS A 76 43.51 -13.74 4.91
N ASP A 77 44.13 -12.88 4.10
CA ASP A 77 43.48 -11.72 3.46
C ASP A 77 42.27 -12.05 2.58
N GLN A 78 42.17 -13.28 2.09
CA GLN A 78 41.02 -13.76 1.31
C GLN A 78 39.68 -13.61 2.05
N PHE A 79 39.69 -13.67 3.39
CA PHE A 79 38.47 -13.47 4.17
C PHE A 79 38.03 -12.01 4.24
N LEU A 80 38.84 -11.05 3.80
CA LEU A 80 38.45 -9.64 3.70
C LEU A 80 37.67 -9.32 2.41
N GLU A 81 37.51 -10.26 1.47
CA GLU A 81 36.73 -10.02 0.25
C GLU A 81 35.28 -9.61 0.52
N PRO A 82 34.51 -10.31 1.39
CA PRO A 82 33.15 -9.90 1.76
C PRO A 82 33.12 -8.51 2.41
N TYR A 83 34.13 -8.20 3.24
CA TYR A 83 34.28 -6.88 3.86
C TYR A 83 34.49 -5.76 2.83
N LYS A 84 35.33 -6.00 1.82
CA LYS A 84 35.62 -5.04 0.74
C LYS A 84 34.41 -4.86 -0.20
N ASN A 85 33.67 -5.94 -0.46
CA ASN A 85 32.52 -5.92 -1.35
C ASN A 85 31.29 -5.25 -0.72
N GLY A 86 31.05 -5.44 0.58
CA GLY A 86 29.94 -4.78 1.29
C GLY A 86 30.14 -3.30 1.60
N LYS A 87 31.34 -2.74 1.34
CA LYS A 87 31.65 -1.32 1.52
C LYS A 87 31.32 -0.45 0.28
N LYS A 88 30.96 -1.07 -0.84
CA LYS A 88 30.49 -0.39 -2.05
C LYS A 88 28.98 -0.21 -2.02
#